data_AF-A0A4Y8C8L5-F1
#
_entry.id   AF-A0A4Y8C8L5-F1
#
_cell.length_a   1.000
_cell.length_b   1.000
_cell.length_c   1.000
_cell.angle_alpha   90.00
_cell.angle_beta   90.00
_cell.angle_gamma   90.00
#
_symmetry.space_group_name_H-M   'P 1'
#
loop_
_entity.id
_entity.type
_entity.pdbx_description
1 polymer ?
#
loop_
_entity_poly.entity_id
_entity_poly.type
_entity_poly.pdbx_seq_one_letter_code
_entity_poly.pdbx_strand_id
1 'polypeptide(L)'
;SSPSGTHELLNYARTMPKPLVIGTTGLDEKILHLMQSASEVMPIFYATNMSLGVAVLNYLASKASQMLKNFDIEILEMHHRHKKDAPSGTAMTLAQSVAKARNLELEKVRVSGRDGIIGE
;
A
#
# COMPACT_ATOMS: atom_id res chain seq x y z
N SER A 1 -11.33 -11.76 -0.02
CA SER A 1 -11.16 -10.38 -0.52
C SER A 1 -10.18 -10.40 -1.67
N SER A 2 -10.42 -9.60 -2.71
CA SER A 2 -9.58 -9.49 -3.92
C SER A 2 -9.77 -8.11 -4.54
N PRO A 3 -8.87 -7.66 -5.43
CA PRO A 3 -9.07 -6.42 -6.18
C PRO A 3 -10.41 -6.39 -6.92
N SER A 4 -10.81 -7.50 -7.55
CA SER A 4 -12.12 -7.64 -8.20
C SER A 4 -13.29 -7.46 -7.21
N GLY A 5 -13.21 -8.09 -6.04
CA GLY A 5 -14.23 -7.93 -5.00
C GLY A 5 -14.32 -6.51 -4.46
N THR A 6 -13.19 -5.79 -4.36
CA THR A 6 -13.20 -4.36 -3.98
C THR A 6 -13.85 -3.50 -5.05
N HIS A 7 -13.63 -3.79 -6.34
CA HIS A 7 -14.30 -3.08 -7.43
C HIS A 7 -15.82 -3.26 -7.41
N GLU A 8 -16.31 -4.49 -7.24
CA GLU A 8 -17.74 -4.78 -7.12
C GLU A 8 -18.36 -4.11 -5.88
N LEU A 9 -17.67 -4.21 -4.73
CA LEU A 9 -18.09 -3.57 -3.49
C LEU A 9 -18.24 -2.05 -3.65
N LEU A 10 -17.28 -1.37 -4.29
CA LEU A 10 -17.34 0.08 -4.49
C LEU A 10 -18.50 0.49 -5.41
N ASN A 11 -18.76 -0.27 -6.48
CA ASN A 11 -19.90 0.00 -7.36
C ASN A 11 -21.24 -0.15 -6.64
N TYR A 12 -21.39 -1.20 -5.83
CA TYR A 12 -22.59 -1.41 -5.02
C TYR A 12 -22.73 -0.35 -3.91
N ALA A 13 -21.66 -0.06 -3.17
CA ALA A 13 -21.70 0.87 -2.05
C ALA A 13 -22.08 2.29 -2.47
N ARG A 14 -21.81 2.70 -3.72
CA ARG A 14 -22.25 3.98 -4.27
C ARG A 14 -23.77 4.10 -4.43
N THR A 15 -24.51 2.99 -4.58
CA THR A 15 -25.98 3.03 -4.67
C THR A 15 -26.63 3.20 -3.29
N MET A 16 -25.93 2.82 -2.22
CA MET A 16 -26.37 2.99 -0.84
C MET A 16 -25.16 3.38 0.03
N PRO A 17 -24.78 4.66 0.04
CA PRO A 17 -23.55 5.13 0.68
C PRO A 17 -23.46 4.74 2.15
N LYS A 18 -22.39 4.01 2.50
CA LYS A 18 -22.06 3.61 3.87
C LYS A 18 -20.55 3.77 4.09
N PRO A 19 -20.09 4.07 5.31
CA PRO A 19 -18.66 4.10 5.60
C PRO A 19 -17.99 2.76 5.23
N LEU A 20 -16.84 2.82 4.56
CA LEU A 20 -16.07 1.63 4.17
C LEU A 20 -14.67 1.61 4.79
N VAL A 21 -14.24 0.41 5.17
CA VAL A 21 -12.86 0.10 5.54
C VAL A 21 -12.33 -0.91 4.52
N ILE A 22 -11.23 -0.55 3.83
CA ILE A 22 -10.65 -1.36 2.75
C ILE A 22 -9.21 -1.70 3.10
N GLY A 23 -8.92 -3.00 3.20
CA GLY A 23 -7.58 -3.54 3.42
C GLY A 23 -7.03 -4.37 2.25
N THR A 24 -7.77 -4.44 1.14
CA THR A 24 -7.34 -5.21 -0.05
C THR A 24 -6.10 -4.55 -0.67
N THR A 25 -5.03 -5.32 -0.84
CA THR A 25 -3.79 -4.87 -1.49
C THR A 25 -3.78 -5.20 -2.99
N GLY A 26 -2.81 -4.64 -3.73
CA GLY A 26 -2.66 -4.91 -5.17
C GLY A 26 -3.77 -4.33 -6.04
N LEU A 27 -4.32 -3.18 -5.64
CA LEU A 27 -5.34 -2.45 -6.39
C LEU A 27 -4.69 -1.74 -7.58
N ASP A 28 -5.36 -1.78 -8.73
CA ASP A 28 -4.93 -1.03 -9.91
C ASP A 28 -5.40 0.43 -9.85
N GLU A 29 -4.91 1.26 -10.77
CA GLU A 29 -5.28 2.68 -10.85
C GLU A 29 -6.80 2.87 -11.02
N LYS A 30 -7.47 1.98 -11.76
CA LYS A 30 -8.92 2.09 -11.99
C LYS A 30 -9.68 1.96 -10.67
N ILE A 31 -9.31 1.00 -9.82
CA ILE A 31 -9.92 0.82 -8.50
C ILE A 31 -9.58 1.99 -7.58
N LEU A 32 -8.35 2.51 -7.62
CA LEU A 32 -7.95 3.68 -6.82
C LEU A 32 -8.75 4.93 -7.20
N HIS A 33 -8.92 5.19 -8.50
CA HIS A 33 -9.76 6.28 -8.99
C HIS A 33 -11.23 6.11 -8.59
N LEU A 34 -11.78 4.89 -8.72
CA LEU A 34 -13.14 4.58 -8.29
C LEU A 34 -13.32 4.82 -6.78
N MET A 35 -12.34 4.43 -5.98
CA MET A 35 -12.33 4.66 -4.54
C MET A 35 -12.29 6.15 -4.22
N GLN A 36 -11.49 6.93 -4.95
CA GLN A 36 -11.42 8.38 -4.79
C GLN A 36 -12.74 9.05 -5.12
N SER A 37 -13.37 8.73 -6.25
CA SER A 37 -14.71 9.23 -6.58
C SER A 37 -15.77 8.79 -5.58
N ALA A 38 -15.69 7.56 -5.06
CA ALA A 38 -16.58 7.08 -4.02
C ALA A 38 -16.39 7.85 -2.70
N SER A 39 -15.16 8.27 -2.39
CA SER A 39 -14.84 9.03 -1.17
C SER A 39 -15.46 10.44 -1.13
N GLU A 40 -15.89 10.96 -2.28
CA GLU A 40 -16.59 12.26 -2.37
C GLU A 40 -18.00 12.21 -1.75
N VAL A 41 -18.60 11.03 -1.65
CA VAL A 41 -19.99 10.84 -1.17
C VAL A 41 -20.10 9.93 0.04
N MET A 42 -19.05 9.20 0.41
CA MET A 42 -19.01 8.38 1.63
C MET A 42 -17.62 8.31 2.26
N PRO A 43 -17.52 8.16 3.59
CA PRO A 43 -16.22 7.97 4.24
C PRO A 43 -15.56 6.66 3.79
N ILE A 44 -14.30 6.72 3.39
CA ILE A 44 -13.49 5.54 3.06
C ILE A 44 -12.18 5.61 3.84
N PHE A 45 -11.92 4.58 4.64
CA PHE A 45 -10.62 4.33 5.24
C PHE A 45 -9.91 3.21 4.48
N TYR A 46 -8.82 3.54 3.80
CA TYR A 46 -8.01 2.58 3.07
C TYR A 46 -6.59 2.52 3.65
N ALA A 47 -6.12 1.31 3.93
CA ALA A 47 -4.74 1.05 4.32
C ALA A 47 -4.29 -0.33 3.84
N THR A 48 -3.06 -0.42 3.34
CA THR A 48 -2.41 -1.70 2.98
C THR A 48 -2.08 -2.56 4.20
N ASN A 49 -2.11 -1.97 5.39
CA ASN A 49 -1.95 -2.63 6.68
C ASN A 49 -2.74 -1.87 7.76
N MET A 50 -3.56 -2.57 8.55
CA MET A 50 -4.41 -1.97 9.59
C MET A 50 -3.72 -1.86 10.96
N SER A 51 -2.46 -2.30 11.08
CA SER A 51 -1.69 -2.27 12.32
C SER A 51 -1.25 -0.84 12.68
N LEU A 52 -1.56 -0.41 13.90
CA LEU A 52 -1.03 0.84 14.47
C LEU A 52 0.51 0.85 14.47
N GLY A 53 1.13 -0.29 14.79
CA GLY A 53 2.60 -0.41 14.81
C GLY A 53 3.22 -0.17 13.43
N VAL A 54 2.58 -0.66 12.37
CA VAL A 54 3.04 -0.43 10.98
C VAL A 54 2.84 1.02 10.57
N ALA A 55 1.74 1.66 10.96
CA ALA A 55 1.51 3.08 10.71
C ALA A 55 2.57 3.96 11.39
N VAL A 56 2.90 3.67 12.66
CA VAL A 56 3.95 4.37 13.41
C VAL A 56 5.33 4.11 12.79
N LEU A 57 5.65 2.87 12.43
CA LEU A 57 6.90 2.53 11.76
C LEU A 57 7.06 3.31 10.46
N ASN A 58 6.01 3.41 9.65
CA ASN A 58 6.04 4.14 8.39
C ASN A 58 6.34 5.63 8.58
N TYR A 59 5.74 6.24 9.60
CA TYR A 59 6.02 7.62 9.99
C TYR A 59 7.48 7.81 10.42
N LEU A 60 7.97 6.94 11.32
CA LEU A 60 9.34 7.02 11.83
C LEU A 60 10.39 6.78 10.74
N ALA A 61 10.18 5.78 9.89
CA ALA A 61 11.09 5.47 8.77
C ALA A 61 11.18 6.65 7.79
N SER A 62 10.04 7.30 7.49
CA SER A 62 10.02 8.50 6.63
C SER A 62 10.78 9.67 7.24
N LYS A 63 10.71 9.86 8.56
CA LYS A 63 11.48 10.89 9.26
C LYS A 63 12.97 10.56 9.30
N ALA A 64 13.31 9.32 9.61
CA ALA A 64 14.70 8.86 9.62
C ALA A 64 15.35 9.00 8.23
N SER A 65 14.63 8.64 7.16
CA SER A 65 15.16 8.73 5.79
C SER A 65 15.47 10.18 5.39
N GLN A 66 14.66 11.15 5.84
CA GLN A 66 14.89 12.58 5.61
C GLN A 66 16.17 13.10 6.27
N MET A 67 16.45 12.63 7.49
CA MET A 67 17.61 13.08 8.28
C MET A 67 18.90 12.40 7.81
N LEU A 68 18.82 11.13 7.41
CA LEU A 68 19.97 10.31 7.04
C LEU A 68 20.13 10.20 5.52
N LYS A 69 20.16 11.32 4.79
CA LYS A 69 20.11 11.32 3.31
C LYS A 69 21.20 10.52 2.62
N ASN A 70 22.38 10.40 3.24
CA ASN A 70 23.54 9.73 2.66
C ASN A 70 23.60 8.22 2.98
N PHE A 71 22.57 7.68 3.64
CA PHE A 71 22.50 6.27 3.98
C PHE A 71 21.66 5.53 2.95
N ASP A 72 22.16 4.37 2.54
CA ASP A 72 21.39 3.39 1.78
C ASP A 72 20.25 2.83 2.66
N ILE A 73 19.12 2.52 2.01
CA ILE A 73 17.94 1.97 2.68
C ILE A 73 17.66 0.61 2.10
N GLU A 74 17.57 -0.39 2.97
CA GLU A 74 17.06 -1.72 2.63
C GLU A 74 15.78 -2.00 3.40
N ILE A 75 14.82 -2.61 2.71
CA ILE A 75 13.56 -3.08 3.31
C ILE A 75 13.54 -4.60 3.17
N LEU A 76 13.67 -5.27 4.30
CA LEU A 76 13.56 -6.73 4.40
C LEU A 76 12.18 -7.08 4.94
N GLU A 77 11.55 -8.07 4.33
CA GLU A 77 10.30 -8.63 4.79
C GLU A 77 10.31 -10.15 4.71
N MET A 78 9.45 -10.79 5.51
CA MET A 78 9.25 -12.22 5.49
C MET A 78 7.79 -12.55 5.74
N HIS A 79 7.27 -13.48 4.96
CA HIS A 79 5.91 -13.96 5.05
C HIS A 79 5.89 -15.48 4.95
N HIS A 80 4.77 -16.10 5.31
CA HIS A 80 4.56 -17.53 5.13
C HIS A 80 4.63 -17.93 3.65
N ARG A 81 4.93 -19.21 3.36
CA ARG A 81 5.11 -19.73 2.00
C ARG A 81 3.94 -19.47 1.04
N HIS A 82 2.71 -19.50 1.53
CA HIS A 82 1.50 -19.30 0.72
C HIS A 82 1.17 -17.83 0.39
N LYS A 83 2.03 -16.87 0.74
CA LYS A 83 1.79 -15.49 0.36
C LYS A 83 2.00 -15.36 -1.14
N LYS A 84 0.93 -15.03 -1.85
CA LYS A 84 0.91 -15.04 -3.31
C LYS A 84 1.86 -14.02 -3.94
N ASP A 85 1.89 -12.81 -3.41
CA ASP A 85 2.58 -11.64 -3.98
C ASP A 85 3.86 -11.27 -3.22
N ALA A 86 4.87 -10.80 -3.96
CA ALA A 86 6.00 -10.05 -3.44
C ALA A 86 6.38 -8.85 -4.35
N PRO A 87 6.96 -7.78 -3.79
CA PRO A 87 7.02 -7.46 -2.36
C PRO A 87 5.61 -7.27 -1.77
N SER A 88 5.45 -7.39 -0.46
CA SER A 88 4.16 -7.16 0.20
C SER A 88 3.69 -5.71 0.04
N GLY A 89 2.38 -5.52 0.10
CA GLY A 89 1.80 -4.18 0.13
C GLY A 89 2.33 -3.31 1.28
N THR A 90 2.70 -3.90 2.41
CA THR A 90 3.33 -3.17 3.53
C THR A 90 4.74 -2.71 3.16
N ALA A 91 5.58 -3.59 2.60
CA ALA A 91 6.93 -3.24 2.15
C ALA A 91 6.89 -2.14 1.07
N MET A 92 5.98 -2.24 0.11
CA MET A 92 5.81 -1.22 -0.92
C MET A 92 5.34 0.13 -0.35
N THR A 93 4.43 0.11 0.63
CA THR A 93 3.96 1.35 1.30
C THR A 93 5.11 2.03 2.06
N LEU A 94 5.93 1.25 2.75
CA LEU A 94 7.11 1.75 3.45
C LEU A 94 8.13 2.33 2.46
N ALA A 95 8.43 1.59 1.39
CA ALA A 95 9.35 2.02 0.32
C ALA A 95 8.91 3.33 -0.32
N GLN A 96 7.61 3.45 -0.65
CA GLN A 96 7.05 4.66 -1.23
C GLN A 96 7.18 5.86 -0.27
N SER A 97 6.92 5.63 1.02
CA SER A 97 6.95 6.69 2.02
C SER A 97 8.38 7.21 2.24
N VAL A 98 9.37 6.32 2.35
CA VAL A 98 10.78 6.75 2.50
C VAL A 98 11.35 7.40 1.25
N ALA A 99 10.98 6.92 0.05
CA ALA A 99 11.38 7.51 -1.22
C ALA A 99 10.79 8.92 -1.38
N LYS A 100 9.46 9.06 -1.17
CA LYS A 100 8.77 10.35 -1.20
C LYS A 100 9.36 11.33 -0.19
N ALA A 101 9.68 10.86 1.02
CA ALA A 101 10.27 11.68 2.06
C ALA A 101 11.65 12.24 1.65
N ARG A 102 12.38 11.54 0.77
CA ARG A 102 13.64 11.99 0.15
C ARG A 102 13.47 12.69 -1.20
N ASN A 103 12.24 12.93 -1.66
CA ASN A 103 11.92 13.45 -3.00
C ASN A 103 12.46 12.57 -4.14
N LEU A 104 12.39 11.26 -3.97
CA LEU A 104 12.78 10.28 -4.98
C LEU A 104 11.53 9.59 -5.56
N GLU A 105 11.58 9.25 -6.84
CA GLU A 105 10.61 8.36 -7.47
C GLU A 105 11.04 6.91 -7.21
N LEU A 106 10.20 6.13 -6.53
CA LEU A 106 10.55 4.77 -6.09
C LEU A 106 10.92 3.89 -7.28
N GLU A 107 10.16 3.99 -8.38
CA GLU A 107 10.32 3.21 -9.60
C GLU A 107 11.70 3.40 -10.24
N LYS A 108 12.35 4.54 -10.04
CA LYS A 108 13.69 4.85 -10.58
C LYS A 108 14.83 4.39 -9.69
N VAL A 109 14.59 4.20 -8.39
CA VAL A 109 15.64 3.91 -7.39
C VAL A 109 15.51 2.54 -6.74
N ARG A 110 14.37 1.87 -6.88
CA ARG A 110 14.11 0.57 -6.26
C ARG A 110 14.91 -0.51 -6.97
N VAL A 111 15.69 -1.24 -6.18
CA VAL A 111 16.27 -2.52 -6.57
C VAL A 111 15.54 -3.61 -5.78
N SER A 112 15.04 -4.64 -6.47
CA SER A 112 14.31 -5.75 -5.86
C SER A 112 14.75 -7.08 -6.45
N GLY A 113 14.85 -8.10 -5.61
CA GLY A 113 15.22 -9.46 -5.98
C GLY A 113 14.04 -10.45 -6.05
N ARG A 114 12.84 -10.08 -5.58
CA ARG A 114 11.63 -10.90 -5.64
C ARG A 114 10.43 -10.03 -5.98
N ASP A 115 9.85 -10.25 -7.15
CA ASP A 115 8.71 -9.50 -7.65
C ASP A 115 7.66 -10.42 -8.27
N GLY A 116 6.39 -10.04 -8.15
CA GLY A 116 5.27 -10.71 -8.79
C GLY A 116 4.64 -11.80 -7.93
N ILE A 117 4.05 -12.80 -8.60
CA ILE A 117 3.36 -13.92 -7.96
C ILE A 117 4.39 -15.04 -7.71
N ILE A 118 4.75 -15.25 -6.46
CA ILE A 118 5.89 -16.10 -6.06
C ILE A 118 5.52 -17.22 -5.07
N GLY A 119 4.31 -17.20 -4.50
CA GLY A 119 3.88 -18.18 -3.51
C GLY A 119 2.72 -19.04 -4.01
N GLU A 120 2.76 -20.31 -3.61
CA GLU A 120 1.76 -21.36 -3.88
C GLU A 120 1.29 -22.01 -2.58
#